data_AF-A0A098EC05-F1
#
_entry.id   AF-A0A098EC05-F1
#
_cell.length_a   1.000
_cell.length_b   1.000
_cell.length_c   1.000
_cell.angle_alpha   90.00
_cell.angle_beta   90.00
_cell.angle_gamma   90.00
#
_symmetry.space_group_name_H-M   'P 1'
#
loop_
_entity.id
_entity.type
_entity.pdbx_description
1 polymer ?
#
loop_
_entity_poly.entity_id
_entity_poly.type
_entity_poly.pdbx_seq_one_letter_code
_entity_poly.pdbx_strand_id
1 'polypeptide(L)'
;MKLGNDEVSQDNRGWKKSKPRKYTKQQKEEIKDIRGNLKKEESFFIGAKVVHANYNNSHDDKVSKRFVDRTLKEYKMVKSPQKKRKGVSKYMQYPQYTLNKLGKIMMSMDFIGPKYLKGSKDKINFLSCKYIRPKKEGIVKRIGGQTTDEAIRILKEIWQINHIPDVLKVDNDSAFGTNLSQEMCVGRLTLFLLNIGIKPLYVAPRSPWNNGEVEGFNSVFSRKFWNKLKFTDENEIDIKIKDFNMSYQVGHIFFSRM
;
A
#
# COMPACT_ATOMS: atom_id res chain seq x y z
N MET A 1 45.28 30.33 36.24
CA MET A 1 44.38 30.94 35.23
C MET A 1 43.21 30.00 35.01
N LYS A 2 41.98 30.39 35.41
CA LYS A 2 40.76 29.63 35.12
C LYS A 2 40.25 30.09 33.74
N LEU A 3 40.27 29.19 32.76
CA LEU A 3 39.56 29.40 31.49
C LEU A 3 38.05 29.42 31.78
N GLY A 4 37.38 30.49 31.35
CA GLY A 4 35.94 30.67 31.52
C GLY A 4 35.16 29.67 30.67
N ASN A 5 34.06 29.15 31.23
CA ASN A 5 33.15 28.20 30.58
C ASN A 5 32.44 28.74 29.32
N ASP A 6 32.66 30.00 28.95
CA ASP A 6 31.96 30.68 27.86
C ASP A 6 32.56 30.39 26.47
N GLU A 7 33.82 29.94 26.38
CA GLU A 7 34.50 29.73 25.09
C GLU A 7 34.04 28.48 24.33
N VAL A 8 33.39 27.52 24.98
CA VAL A 8 32.96 26.27 24.32
C VAL A 8 31.61 26.43 23.59
N SER A 9 30.98 27.62 23.66
CA SER A 9 29.63 27.86 23.11
C SER A 9 29.59 28.47 21.71
N GLN A 10 30.71 28.98 21.18
CA GLN A 10 30.73 29.60 19.85
C GLN A 10 30.99 28.58 18.73
N ASP A 11 29.91 28.15 18.09
CA ASP A 11 29.96 27.36 16.86
C ASP A 11 30.46 28.23 15.68
N ASN A 12 31.78 28.28 15.49
CA ASN A 12 32.44 29.03 14.42
C ASN A 12 32.34 28.36 13.03
N ARG A 13 31.52 27.31 12.85
CA ARG A 13 31.32 26.64 11.56
C ARG A 13 30.42 27.45 10.62
N GLY A 14 30.67 28.75 10.44
CA GLY A 14 30.22 29.68 9.38
C GLY A 14 28.72 29.73 8.98
N TRP A 15 27.88 28.86 9.51
CA TRP A 15 26.57 28.55 8.97
C TRP A 15 25.49 29.00 9.94
N LYS A 16 24.82 30.10 9.60
CA LYS A 16 23.68 30.58 10.35
C LYS A 16 22.59 29.50 10.38
N LYS A 17 22.23 29.05 11.59
CA LYS A 17 21.27 27.95 11.89
C LYS A 17 19.90 28.09 11.19
N SER A 18 19.58 29.28 10.67
CA SER A 18 18.33 29.63 9.96
C SER A 18 18.41 29.60 8.43
N LYS A 19 19.61 29.57 7.82
CA LYS A 19 19.74 29.43 6.36
C LYS A 19 19.77 27.95 5.99
N PRO A 20 19.08 27.52 4.92
CA PRO A 20 19.13 26.14 4.46
C PRO A 20 20.32 25.89 3.51
N ARG A 21 21.09 24.81 3.75
CA ARG A 21 22.39 24.55 3.07
C ARG A 21 22.27 24.14 1.61
N LYS A 22 21.15 23.54 1.22
CA LYS A 22 20.97 22.88 -0.08
C LYS A 22 19.68 23.27 -0.80
N TYR A 23 18.62 23.58 -0.05
CA TYR A 23 17.29 23.78 -0.60
C TYR A 23 16.76 25.15 -0.21
N THR A 24 16.04 25.84 -1.09
CA THR A 24 15.62 27.22 -0.87
C THR A 24 14.33 27.32 -0.05
N LYS A 25 13.97 28.54 0.38
CA LYS A 25 12.65 28.80 0.99
C LYS A 25 11.53 28.65 -0.04
N GLN A 26 11.77 29.03 -1.29
CA GLN A 26 10.79 28.90 -2.37
C GLN A 26 10.40 27.42 -2.58
N GLN A 27 11.38 26.52 -2.64
CA GLN A 27 11.12 25.08 -2.74
C GLN A 27 10.27 24.55 -1.58
N LYS A 28 10.36 25.17 -0.38
CA LYS A 28 9.50 24.80 0.75
C LYS A 28 8.05 25.22 0.56
N GLU A 29 7.81 26.44 0.06
CA GLU A 29 6.45 26.92 -0.23
C GLU A 29 5.82 26.12 -1.38
N GLU A 30 6.56 25.82 -2.45
CA GLU A 30 6.06 24.96 -3.55
C GLU A 30 5.65 23.57 -3.05
N ILE A 31 6.45 22.94 -2.18
CA ILE A 31 6.10 21.64 -1.54
C ILE A 31 4.78 21.75 -0.74
N LYS A 32 4.58 22.87 -0.06
CA LYS A 32 3.37 23.14 0.74
C LYS A 32 2.17 23.39 -0.18
N ASP A 33 2.36 24.07 -1.30
CA ASP A 33 1.30 24.35 -2.27
C ASP A 33 0.88 23.09 -3.01
N ILE A 34 1.81 22.25 -3.47
CA ILE A 34 1.51 20.92 -4.02
C ILE A 34 0.69 20.10 -3.00
N ARG A 35 1.11 20.10 -1.73
CA ARG A 35 0.38 19.41 -0.64
C ARG A 35 -1.03 19.98 -0.44
N GLY A 36 -1.20 21.28 -0.61
CA GLY A 36 -2.48 21.99 -0.52
C GLY A 36 -3.41 21.67 -1.69
N ASN A 37 -2.89 21.68 -2.92
CA ASN A 37 -3.65 21.37 -4.13
C ASN A 37 -4.15 19.92 -4.12
N LEU A 38 -3.30 18.96 -3.76
CA LEU A 38 -3.72 17.55 -3.58
C LEU A 38 -4.81 17.36 -2.51
N LYS A 39 -4.95 18.29 -1.55
CA LYS A 39 -6.07 18.27 -0.60
C LYS A 39 -7.34 18.86 -1.21
N LYS A 40 -7.21 19.97 -1.95
CA LYS A 40 -8.32 20.65 -2.63
C LYS A 40 -8.95 19.76 -3.70
N GLU A 41 -8.13 19.04 -4.46
CA GLU A 41 -8.55 18.06 -5.47
C GLU A 41 -9.07 16.74 -4.87
N GLU A 42 -9.19 16.67 -3.53
CA GLU A 42 -9.60 15.48 -2.80
C GLU A 42 -8.83 14.21 -3.13
N SER A 43 -7.57 14.33 -3.60
CA SER A 43 -6.78 13.19 -4.04
C SER A 43 -6.68 12.11 -2.96
N PHE A 44 -6.66 10.83 -3.37
CA PHE A 44 -6.51 9.71 -2.44
C PHE A 44 -5.17 9.77 -1.70
N PHE A 45 -4.09 10.14 -2.38
CA PHE A 45 -2.74 10.12 -1.84
C PHE A 45 -2.12 11.50 -1.80
N ILE A 46 -1.88 11.97 -0.58
CA ILE A 46 -1.43 13.34 -0.33
C ILE A 46 -0.14 13.38 0.51
N GLY A 47 0.49 12.22 0.73
CA GLY A 47 1.68 12.09 1.59
C GLY A 47 2.95 12.62 0.94
N ALA A 48 4.02 12.76 1.73
CA ALA A 48 5.32 13.23 1.28
C ALA A 48 5.85 12.54 0.03
N LYS A 49 5.54 11.24 -0.11
CA LYS A 49 5.83 10.42 -1.28
C LYS A 49 5.23 10.99 -2.59
N VAL A 50 3.95 11.34 -2.56
CA VAL A 50 3.24 11.88 -3.74
C VAL A 50 3.67 13.30 -4.01
N VAL A 51 3.83 14.10 -2.95
CA VAL A 51 4.32 15.49 -3.06
C VAL A 51 5.72 15.52 -3.68
N HIS A 52 6.61 14.62 -3.23
CA HIS A 52 7.96 14.49 -3.76
C HIS A 52 7.98 14.12 -5.24
N ALA A 53 7.15 13.17 -5.66
CA ALA A 53 7.02 12.81 -7.07
C ALA A 53 6.48 13.96 -7.92
N ASN A 54 5.40 14.63 -7.48
CA ASN A 54 4.84 15.78 -8.19
C ASN A 54 5.89 16.88 -8.37
N TYR A 55 6.60 17.24 -7.29
CA TYR A 55 7.68 18.24 -7.34
C TYR A 55 8.75 17.84 -8.35
N ASN A 56 9.28 16.62 -8.22
CA ASN A 56 10.38 16.16 -9.05
C ASN A 56 9.99 15.90 -10.50
N ASN A 57 8.71 15.83 -10.87
CA ASN A 57 8.32 15.71 -12.27
C ASN A 57 8.16 17.06 -12.97
N SER A 58 7.84 18.10 -12.21
CA SER A 58 7.65 19.46 -12.75
C SER A 58 8.90 20.33 -12.67
N HIS A 59 10.00 19.82 -12.11
CA HIS A 59 11.23 20.61 -11.86
C HIS A 59 12.47 19.82 -12.26
N ASP A 60 13.49 20.52 -12.78
CA ASP A 60 14.80 19.93 -13.08
C ASP A 60 15.67 19.81 -11.82
N ASP A 61 15.55 20.76 -10.88
CA ASP A 61 16.25 20.78 -9.60
C ASP A 61 15.59 19.85 -8.57
N LYS A 62 15.80 18.55 -8.74
CA LYS A 62 15.18 17.51 -7.91
C LYS A 62 15.49 17.71 -6.42
N VAL A 63 14.47 17.55 -5.59
CA VAL A 63 14.64 17.50 -4.14
C VAL A 63 14.68 16.07 -3.62
N SER A 64 15.33 15.88 -2.47
CA SER A 64 15.30 14.59 -1.77
C SER A 64 13.96 14.36 -1.06
N LYS A 65 13.50 13.11 -0.99
CA LYS A 65 12.32 12.74 -0.19
C LYS A 65 12.43 13.19 1.28
N ARG A 66 13.62 13.07 1.88
CA ARG A 66 13.90 13.51 3.26
C ARG A 66 13.63 15.01 3.46
N PHE A 67 13.92 15.82 2.44
CA PHE A 67 13.62 17.24 2.47
C PHE A 67 12.11 17.47 2.49
N VAL A 68 11.36 16.84 1.58
CA VAL A 68 9.89 16.93 1.55
C VAL A 68 9.27 16.49 2.89
N ASP A 69 9.73 15.36 3.45
CA ASP A 69 9.27 14.87 4.75
C ASP A 69 9.51 15.90 5.87
N ARG A 70 10.68 16.56 5.88
CA ARG A 70 11.01 17.59 6.86
C ARG A 70 10.16 18.84 6.65
N THR A 71 10.04 19.33 5.42
CA THR A 71 9.24 20.51 5.07
C THR A 71 7.78 20.33 5.49
N LEU A 72 7.18 19.17 5.20
CA LEU A 72 5.81 18.89 5.61
C LEU A 72 5.63 18.80 7.14
N LYS A 73 6.67 18.37 7.88
CA LYS A 73 6.67 18.40 9.35
C LYS A 73 6.78 19.82 9.88
N GLU A 74 7.66 20.64 9.29
CA GLU A 74 7.84 22.06 9.66
C GLU A 74 6.52 22.83 9.51
N TYR A 75 5.76 22.59 8.43
CA TYR A 75 4.42 23.17 8.23
C TYR A 75 3.29 22.44 8.97
N LYS A 76 3.60 21.49 9.87
CA LYS A 76 2.61 20.71 10.65
C LYS A 76 1.56 19.97 9.79
N MET A 77 1.92 19.57 8.57
CA MET A 77 1.02 18.91 7.61
C MET A 77 1.02 17.37 7.68
N VAL A 78 1.79 16.80 8.60
CA VAL A 78 1.90 15.34 8.85
C VAL A 78 1.90 15.03 10.34
N LYS A 79 1.28 13.92 10.72
CA LYS A 79 1.32 13.38 12.09
C LYS A 79 2.53 12.44 12.26
N SER A 80 3.13 12.43 13.45
CA SER A 80 4.21 11.48 13.77
C SER A 80 3.67 10.04 13.78
N PRO A 81 4.39 9.06 13.18
CA PRO A 81 3.98 7.67 13.22
C PRO A 81 3.99 7.12 14.66
N GLN A 82 2.99 6.32 15.02
CA GLN A 82 3.05 5.52 16.25
C GLN A 82 4.09 4.41 16.12
N LYS A 83 4.86 4.17 17.19
CA LYS A 83 5.82 3.06 17.24
C LYS A 83 5.07 1.72 17.20
N LYS A 84 5.35 0.89 16.19
CA LYS A 84 4.85 -0.49 16.14
C LYS A 84 5.72 -1.38 17.02
N ARG A 85 5.11 -2.27 17.82
CA ARG A 85 5.81 -3.35 18.55
C ARG A 85 6.28 -4.41 17.54
N LYS A 86 7.54 -4.84 17.63
CA LYS A 86 8.12 -5.96 16.86
C LYS A 86 8.26 -7.18 17.78
N GLY A 87 8.07 -8.42 17.28
CA GLY A 87 8.52 -9.62 18.02
C GLY A 87 7.74 -10.93 17.84
N VAL A 88 6.55 -10.94 17.23
CA VAL A 88 5.67 -12.13 17.31
C VAL A 88 6.16 -13.31 16.44
N SER A 89 6.81 -13.06 15.30
CA SER A 89 7.20 -14.12 14.36
C SER A 89 8.32 -15.05 14.84
N LYS A 90 9.16 -14.60 15.79
CA LYS A 90 10.34 -15.36 16.24
C LYS A 90 9.95 -16.62 17.04
N TYR A 91 8.77 -16.62 17.66
CA TYR A 91 8.28 -17.72 18.50
C TYR A 91 7.87 -18.97 17.71
N MET A 92 7.41 -18.82 16.46
CA MET A 92 6.84 -19.92 15.68
C MET A 92 7.81 -20.63 14.73
N GLN A 93 9.12 -20.31 14.79
CA GLN A 93 10.13 -20.81 13.82
C GLN A 93 9.70 -20.67 12.35
N TYR A 94 8.86 -19.67 12.06
CA TYR A 94 8.27 -19.51 10.74
C TYR A 94 9.37 -19.24 9.70
N PRO A 95 9.42 -19.96 8.55
CA PRO A 95 10.54 -19.92 7.60
C PRO A 95 10.52 -18.66 6.74
N GLN A 96 10.54 -17.49 7.39
CA GLN A 96 10.36 -16.18 6.78
C GLN A 96 11.41 -15.91 5.70
N TYR A 97 12.66 -16.33 5.93
CA TYR A 97 13.74 -16.16 4.96
C TYR A 97 13.44 -16.87 3.63
N THR A 98 13.07 -18.14 3.71
CA THR A 98 12.74 -18.97 2.53
C THR A 98 11.53 -18.39 1.79
N LEU A 99 10.47 -18.04 2.51
CA LEU A 99 9.27 -17.46 1.90
C LEU A 99 9.54 -16.09 1.28
N ASN A 100 10.36 -15.27 1.93
CA ASN A 100 10.82 -13.99 1.37
C ASN A 100 11.68 -14.16 0.12
N LYS A 101 12.16 -15.36 -0.21
CA LYS A 101 12.91 -15.65 -1.45
C LYS A 101 12.14 -16.48 -2.47
N LEU A 102 10.95 -16.98 -2.11
CA LEU A 102 10.15 -17.83 -2.97
C LEU A 102 9.56 -17.07 -4.16
N GLY A 103 10.02 -17.33 -5.38
CA GLY A 103 9.54 -16.65 -6.59
C GLY A 103 10.00 -15.20 -6.71
N LYS A 104 10.17 -14.72 -7.94
CA LYS A 104 10.57 -13.34 -8.26
C LYS A 104 9.37 -12.39 -8.11
N ILE A 105 8.20 -12.83 -8.54
CA ILE A 105 6.94 -12.09 -8.44
C ILE A 105 6.05 -12.78 -7.41
N MET A 106 5.70 -12.06 -6.34
CA MET A 106 4.81 -12.56 -5.31
C MET A 106 3.62 -11.62 -5.20
N MET A 107 2.43 -12.18 -5.26
CA MET A 107 1.17 -11.48 -5.04
C MET A 107 0.48 -12.07 -3.81
N SER A 108 -0.27 -11.26 -3.09
CA SER A 108 -1.22 -11.71 -2.06
C SER A 108 -2.62 -11.26 -2.44
N MET A 109 -3.63 -12.07 -2.14
CA MET A 109 -5.03 -11.67 -2.30
C MET A 109 -5.85 -11.90 -1.03
N ASP A 110 -6.90 -11.11 -0.89
CA ASP A 110 -7.82 -11.16 0.24
C ASP A 110 -9.19 -10.60 -0.16
N PHE A 111 -10.26 -11.09 0.46
CA PHE A 111 -11.60 -10.52 0.29
C PHE A 111 -11.79 -9.30 1.21
N ILE A 112 -12.57 -8.34 0.73
CA ILE A 112 -13.03 -7.21 1.54
C ILE A 112 -14.56 -7.20 1.48
N GLY A 113 -15.22 -7.34 2.62
CA GLY A 113 -16.66 -7.21 2.70
C GLY A 113 -17.32 -8.16 3.71
N PRO A 114 -18.66 -8.19 3.74
CA PRO A 114 -19.54 -7.33 2.95
C PRO A 114 -19.51 -5.87 3.43
N LYS A 115 -19.73 -4.95 2.50
CA LYS A 115 -19.98 -3.53 2.71
C LYS A 115 -21.38 -3.19 2.19
N TYR A 116 -21.94 -2.07 2.67
CA TYR A 116 -23.33 -1.69 2.35
C TYR A 116 -23.40 -0.21 1.99
N LEU A 117 -24.15 0.11 0.94
CA LEU A 117 -24.54 1.49 0.65
C LEU A 117 -25.52 1.98 1.72
N LYS A 118 -25.50 3.28 2.00
CA LYS A 118 -26.40 3.87 2.99
C LYS A 118 -27.85 3.70 2.52
N GLY A 119 -28.63 2.91 3.27
CA GLY A 119 -30.04 2.65 2.97
C GLY A 119 -30.31 1.45 2.04
N SER A 120 -29.27 0.76 1.57
CA SER A 120 -29.42 -0.52 0.84
C SER A 120 -29.03 -1.71 1.72
N LYS A 121 -29.66 -2.86 1.45
CA LYS A 121 -29.31 -4.16 2.04
C LYS A 121 -28.36 -4.98 1.15
N ASP A 122 -28.03 -4.46 -0.03
CA ASP A 122 -27.22 -5.14 -1.02
C ASP A 122 -25.77 -5.26 -0.53
N LYS A 123 -25.26 -6.49 -0.59
CA LYS A 123 -23.91 -6.82 -0.12
C LYS A 123 -22.91 -6.50 -1.21
N ILE A 124 -22.04 -5.53 -0.93
CA ILE A 124 -20.94 -5.18 -1.82
C ILE A 124 -19.67 -5.84 -1.31
N ASN A 125 -19.05 -6.64 -2.15
CA ASN A 125 -17.82 -7.35 -1.86
C ASN A 125 -16.73 -6.91 -2.83
N PHE A 126 -15.49 -7.02 -2.40
CA PHE A 126 -14.33 -6.74 -3.23
C PHE A 126 -13.29 -7.85 -3.09
N LEU A 127 -12.52 -8.05 -4.14
CA LEU A 127 -11.26 -8.78 -4.09
C LEU A 127 -10.12 -7.78 -4.14
N SER A 128 -9.24 -7.87 -3.16
CA SER A 128 -8.01 -7.09 -3.07
C SER A 128 -6.83 -7.95 -3.47
N CYS A 129 -6.03 -7.45 -4.40
CA CYS A 129 -4.80 -8.07 -4.87
C CYS A 129 -3.63 -7.12 -4.65
N LYS A 130 -2.55 -7.63 -4.07
CA LYS A 130 -1.37 -6.86 -3.71
C LYS A 130 -0.12 -7.55 -4.21
N TYR A 131 0.58 -6.95 -5.16
CA TYR A 131 1.93 -7.39 -5.48
C TYR A 131 2.85 -6.99 -4.32
N ILE A 132 3.56 -7.97 -3.76
CA ILE A 132 4.51 -7.80 -2.66
C ILE A 132 5.89 -7.45 -3.22
N ARG A 133 6.25 -8.05 -4.36
CA ARG A 133 7.49 -7.81 -5.11
C ARG A 133 7.30 -8.18 -6.60
N PRO A 134 8.12 -7.64 -7.53
CA PRO A 134 9.16 -6.61 -7.29
C PRO A 134 8.55 -5.23 -7.00
N LYS A 135 7.42 -4.91 -7.62
CA LYS A 135 6.73 -3.63 -7.44
C LYS A 135 5.56 -3.82 -6.50
N LYS A 136 5.44 -2.93 -5.51
CA LYS A 136 4.35 -2.96 -4.53
C LYS A 136 3.07 -2.37 -5.11
N GLU A 137 2.56 -2.94 -6.18
CA GLU A 137 1.29 -2.55 -6.80
C GLU A 137 0.11 -3.10 -6.00
N GLY A 138 -1.06 -2.48 -6.11
CA GLY A 138 -2.26 -2.86 -5.39
C GLY A 138 -3.48 -2.58 -6.25
N ILE A 139 -4.38 -3.56 -6.32
CA ILE A 139 -5.54 -3.57 -7.20
C ILE A 139 -6.72 -4.04 -6.36
N VAL A 140 -7.82 -3.29 -6.37
CA VAL A 140 -9.09 -3.73 -5.82
C VAL A 140 -10.11 -3.83 -6.95
N LYS A 141 -10.94 -4.87 -6.94
CA LYS A 141 -12.04 -5.08 -7.88
C LYS A 141 -13.30 -5.46 -7.11
N ARG A 142 -14.46 -4.96 -7.55
CA ARG A 142 -15.75 -5.40 -7.01
C ARG A 142 -16.08 -6.80 -7.51
N ILE A 143 -16.71 -7.59 -6.65
CA ILE A 143 -17.13 -8.97 -6.94
C ILE A 143 -18.57 -9.17 -6.47
N GLY A 144 -19.30 -10.07 -7.15
CA GLY A 144 -20.67 -10.41 -6.80
C GLY A 144 -20.77 -11.16 -5.46
N GLY A 145 -19.71 -11.86 -5.06
CA GLY A 145 -19.64 -12.58 -3.79
C GLY A 145 -18.24 -13.06 -3.48
N GLN A 146 -18.00 -13.42 -2.21
CA GLN A 146 -16.74 -13.99 -1.74
C GLN A 146 -16.68 -15.48 -2.11
N THR A 147 -16.57 -15.79 -3.40
CA THR A 147 -16.57 -17.16 -3.93
C THR A 147 -15.30 -17.47 -4.70
N THR A 148 -14.98 -18.76 -4.84
CA THR A 148 -13.84 -19.22 -5.65
C THR A 148 -13.96 -18.77 -7.12
N ASP A 149 -15.17 -18.80 -7.67
CA ASP A 149 -15.40 -18.51 -9.09
C ASP A 149 -15.20 -17.03 -9.39
N GLU A 150 -15.67 -16.16 -8.51
CA GLU A 150 -15.42 -14.73 -8.58
C GLU A 150 -13.93 -14.41 -8.42
N ALA A 151 -13.23 -15.09 -7.50
CA ALA A 151 -11.79 -14.93 -7.35
C ALA A 151 -11.04 -15.31 -8.63
N ILE A 152 -11.34 -16.48 -9.22
CA ILE A 152 -10.72 -16.93 -10.48
C ILE A 152 -11.03 -15.96 -11.63
N ARG A 153 -12.28 -15.49 -11.74
CA ARG A 153 -12.68 -14.51 -12.76
C ARG A 153 -11.84 -13.24 -12.67
N ILE A 154 -11.75 -12.64 -11.48
CA ILE A 154 -10.97 -11.41 -11.27
C ILE A 154 -9.47 -11.63 -11.48
N LEU A 155 -8.91 -12.76 -11.03
CA LEU A 155 -7.50 -13.07 -11.26
C LEU A 155 -7.18 -13.14 -12.76
N LYS A 156 -8.05 -13.76 -13.57
CA LYS A 156 -7.91 -13.78 -15.03
C LYS A 156 -7.92 -12.37 -15.60
N GLU A 157 -8.85 -11.51 -15.19
CA GLU A 157 -8.91 -10.11 -15.64
C GLU A 157 -7.64 -9.32 -15.28
N ILE A 158 -7.16 -9.47 -14.04
CA ILE A 158 -5.94 -8.78 -13.59
C ILE A 158 -4.73 -9.24 -14.41
N TRP A 159 -4.59 -10.54 -14.66
CA TRP A 159 -3.43 -11.10 -15.36
C TRP A 159 -3.44 -10.92 -16.87
N GLN A 160 -4.53 -10.41 -17.46
CA GLN A 160 -4.51 -9.93 -18.84
C GLN A 160 -3.67 -8.66 -19.01
N ILE A 161 -3.56 -7.85 -17.96
CA ILE A 161 -2.91 -6.53 -18.00
C ILE A 161 -1.74 -6.38 -17.02
N ASN A 162 -1.58 -7.31 -16.07
CA ASN A 162 -0.49 -7.35 -15.11
C ASN A 162 0.28 -8.68 -15.22
N HIS A 163 1.52 -8.69 -14.74
CA HIS A 163 2.35 -9.88 -14.72
C HIS A 163 1.73 -10.99 -13.86
N ILE A 164 1.65 -12.21 -14.40
CA ILE A 164 1.29 -13.41 -13.64
C ILE A 164 2.35 -13.65 -12.55
N PRO A 165 1.97 -13.85 -11.27
CA PRO A 165 2.93 -14.05 -10.19
C PRO A 165 3.50 -15.47 -10.20
N ASP A 166 4.72 -15.64 -9.69
CA ASP A 166 5.29 -16.98 -9.44
C ASP A 166 4.61 -17.66 -8.23
N VAL A 167 4.19 -16.83 -7.27
CA VAL A 167 3.59 -17.24 -6.00
C VAL A 167 2.38 -16.38 -5.69
N LEU A 168 1.25 -17.02 -5.42
CA LEU A 168 0.04 -16.36 -4.93
C LEU A 168 -0.19 -16.73 -3.48
N LYS A 169 -0.08 -15.74 -2.61
CA LYS A 169 -0.35 -15.86 -1.19
C LYS A 169 -1.84 -15.63 -0.92
N VAL A 170 -2.44 -16.55 -0.18
CA VAL A 170 -3.87 -16.56 0.13
C VAL A 170 -4.07 -16.85 1.60
N ASP A 171 -5.09 -16.25 2.19
CA ASP A 171 -5.55 -16.70 3.50
C ASP A 171 -6.31 -18.04 3.36
N ASN A 172 -6.45 -18.73 4.48
CA ASN A 172 -7.14 -20.01 4.61
C ASN A 172 -8.67 -19.84 4.68
N ASP A 173 -9.24 -18.85 4.00
CA ASP A 173 -10.69 -18.74 3.90
C ASP A 173 -11.25 -19.92 3.10
N SER A 174 -12.42 -20.41 3.51
CA SER A 174 -13.21 -21.44 2.85
C SER A 174 -13.31 -21.25 1.34
N ALA A 175 -13.54 -20.01 0.90
CA ALA A 175 -13.64 -19.63 -0.51
C ALA A 175 -12.31 -19.74 -1.29
N PHE A 176 -11.18 -19.87 -0.60
CA PHE A 176 -9.85 -20.11 -1.16
C PHE A 176 -9.39 -21.58 -1.04
N GLY A 177 -10.27 -22.47 -0.56
CA GLY A 177 -10.10 -23.93 -0.68
C GLY A 177 -9.87 -24.68 0.63
N THR A 178 -10.15 -24.08 1.80
CA THR A 178 -9.90 -24.74 3.10
C THR A 178 -11.08 -25.53 3.67
N ASN A 179 -12.29 -25.29 3.19
CA ASN A 179 -13.47 -26.11 3.56
C ASN A 179 -13.85 -27.02 2.40
N LEU A 180 -12.96 -27.96 2.08
CA LEU A 180 -13.36 -29.10 1.25
C LEU A 180 -14.13 -30.04 2.15
N SER A 181 -15.40 -30.27 1.83
CA SER A 181 -16.26 -31.22 2.55
C SER A 181 -15.74 -32.67 2.51
N GLN A 182 -14.68 -32.94 1.76
CA GLN A 182 -14.10 -34.25 1.51
C GLN A 182 -12.59 -34.23 1.78
N GLU A 183 -12.11 -35.25 2.48
CA GLU A 183 -10.69 -35.49 2.69
C GLU A 183 -9.96 -35.70 1.35
N MET A 184 -8.69 -35.28 1.29
CA MET A 184 -7.80 -35.47 0.12
C MET A 184 -8.23 -34.79 -1.19
N CYS A 185 -9.16 -33.84 -1.17
CA CYS A 185 -9.46 -33.04 -2.35
C CYS A 185 -8.50 -31.84 -2.51
N VAL A 186 -8.27 -31.42 -3.75
CA VAL A 186 -7.59 -30.16 -4.08
C VAL A 186 -8.64 -29.12 -4.42
N GLY A 187 -8.60 -27.96 -3.74
CA GLY A 187 -9.54 -26.88 -3.97
C GLY A 187 -9.49 -26.36 -5.41
N ARG A 188 -10.64 -25.93 -5.96
CA ARG A 188 -10.73 -25.44 -7.35
C ARG A 188 -9.77 -24.28 -7.63
N LEU A 189 -9.59 -23.38 -6.66
CA LEU A 189 -8.59 -22.31 -6.75
C LEU A 189 -7.18 -22.88 -6.86
N THR A 190 -6.79 -23.78 -5.96
CA THR A 190 -5.48 -24.44 -5.95
C THR A 190 -5.20 -25.12 -7.29
N LEU A 191 -6.17 -25.89 -7.79
CA LEU A 191 -6.06 -26.58 -9.06
C LEU A 191 -5.88 -25.57 -10.22
N PHE A 192 -6.68 -24.51 -10.26
CA PHE A 192 -6.53 -23.44 -11.24
C PHE A 192 -5.13 -22.83 -11.21
N LEU A 193 -4.60 -22.49 -10.03
CA LEU A 193 -3.28 -21.89 -9.87
C LEU A 193 -2.15 -22.81 -10.34
N LEU A 194 -2.21 -24.09 -9.95
CA LEU A 194 -1.21 -25.08 -10.35
C LEU A 194 -1.21 -25.32 -11.86
N ASN A 195 -2.38 -25.35 -12.50
CA ASN A 195 -2.51 -25.53 -13.95
C ASN A 195 -1.85 -24.41 -14.77
N ILE A 196 -1.70 -23.21 -14.19
CA ILE A 196 -1.02 -22.08 -14.83
C ILE A 196 0.39 -21.84 -14.26
N GLY A 197 0.92 -22.78 -13.48
CA GLY A 197 2.29 -22.76 -12.94
C GLY A 197 2.50 -21.85 -11.72
N ILE A 198 1.42 -21.32 -11.13
CA ILE A 198 1.47 -20.46 -9.94
C ILE A 198 1.53 -21.33 -8.68
N LYS A 199 2.43 -20.99 -7.77
CA LYS A 199 2.57 -21.70 -6.48
C LYS A 199 1.64 -21.06 -5.46
N PRO A 200 0.57 -21.75 -5.00
CA PRO A 200 -0.25 -21.24 -3.91
C PRO A 200 0.54 -21.27 -2.60
N LEU A 201 0.52 -20.17 -1.86
CA LEU A 201 1.12 -20.05 -0.54
C LEU A 201 0.05 -19.68 0.48
N TYR A 202 -0.45 -20.69 1.18
CA TYR A 202 -1.43 -20.52 2.24
C TYR A 202 -0.80 -19.93 3.50
N VAL A 203 -1.47 -18.95 4.11
CA VAL A 203 -1.03 -18.36 5.38
C VAL A 203 -1.17 -19.40 6.47
N ALA A 204 -0.12 -19.55 7.30
CA ALA A 204 -0.20 -20.45 8.45
C ALA A 204 -1.34 -20.01 9.41
N PRO A 205 -2.14 -20.97 9.94
CA PRO A 205 -3.16 -20.65 10.93
C PRO A 205 -2.59 -19.84 12.10
N ARG A 206 -3.38 -18.89 12.62
CA ARG A 206 -3.00 -18.03 13.76
C ARG A 206 -1.71 -17.22 13.54
N SER A 207 -1.35 -16.93 12.29
CA SER A 207 -0.16 -16.14 11.91
C SER A 207 -0.50 -14.80 11.24
N PRO A 208 -1.30 -13.91 11.87
CA PRO A 208 -1.79 -12.68 11.24
C PRO A 208 -0.67 -11.72 10.80
N TRP A 209 0.50 -11.73 11.46
CA TRP A 209 1.64 -10.90 11.04
C TRP A 209 2.15 -11.21 9.63
N ASN A 210 1.86 -12.40 9.12
CA ASN A 210 2.30 -12.83 7.80
C ASN A 210 1.45 -12.20 6.68
N ASN A 211 0.22 -11.75 6.95
CA ASN A 211 -0.66 -11.16 5.93
C ASN A 211 -0.60 -9.61 5.88
N GLY A 212 0.34 -9.00 6.60
CA GLY A 212 0.36 -7.55 6.83
C GLY A 212 0.46 -6.64 5.58
N GLU A 213 0.93 -7.14 4.44
CA GLU A 213 1.01 -6.34 3.20
C GLU A 213 -0.37 -6.13 2.56
N VAL A 214 -1.19 -7.20 2.42
CA VAL A 214 -2.56 -7.07 1.89
C VAL A 214 -3.48 -6.41 2.92
N GLU A 215 -3.35 -6.72 4.22
CA GLU A 215 -4.09 -6.04 5.27
C GLU A 215 -3.80 -4.53 5.29
N GLY A 216 -2.53 -4.17 5.12
CA GLY A 216 -2.11 -2.77 5.02
C GLY A 216 -2.74 -2.07 3.82
N PHE A 217 -2.88 -2.77 2.70
CA PHE A 217 -3.57 -2.27 1.51
C PHE A 217 -5.09 -2.17 1.69
N ASN A 218 -5.72 -3.17 2.29
CA ASN A 218 -7.15 -3.18 2.62
C ASN A 218 -7.52 -2.05 3.58
N SER A 219 -6.65 -1.76 4.55
CA SER A 219 -6.78 -0.59 5.44
C SER A 219 -6.67 0.73 4.69
N VAL A 220 -5.76 0.81 3.71
CA VAL A 220 -5.61 1.98 2.83
C VAL A 220 -6.86 2.18 1.97
N PHE A 221 -7.38 1.12 1.35
CA PHE A 221 -8.63 1.14 0.60
C PHE A 221 -9.79 1.60 1.50
N SER A 222 -10.00 0.95 2.65
CA SER A 222 -11.10 1.29 3.56
C SER A 222 -11.09 2.76 3.97
N ARG A 223 -9.93 3.29 4.38
CA ARG A 223 -9.83 4.67 4.88
C ARG A 223 -9.91 5.73 3.79
N LYS A 224 -9.33 5.47 2.62
CA LYS A 224 -9.17 6.50 1.57
C LYS A 224 -10.23 6.42 0.49
N PHE A 225 -10.83 5.26 0.31
CA PHE A 225 -11.87 5.02 -0.67
C PHE A 225 -13.22 4.90 0.04
N TRP A 226 -13.46 3.76 0.71
CA TRP A 226 -14.78 3.40 1.21
C TRP A 226 -15.34 4.38 2.24
N ASN A 227 -14.54 4.77 3.23
CA ASN A 227 -14.99 5.66 4.31
C ASN A 227 -14.96 7.15 3.93
N LYS A 228 -14.29 7.50 2.82
CA LYS A 228 -14.11 8.90 2.40
C LYS A 228 -15.15 9.32 1.38
N LEU A 229 -15.44 8.45 0.43
CA LEU A 229 -16.39 8.71 -0.65
C LEU A 229 -17.81 8.36 -0.22
N LYS A 230 -18.79 9.03 -0.82
CA LYS A 230 -20.19 8.65 -0.77
C LYS A 230 -20.55 8.10 -2.14
N PHE A 231 -21.34 7.04 -2.17
CA PHE A 231 -21.75 6.38 -3.41
C PHE A 231 -23.26 6.31 -3.45
N THR A 232 -23.84 6.56 -4.61
CA THR A 232 -25.29 6.38 -4.85
C THR A 232 -25.61 4.99 -5.38
N ASP A 233 -24.71 4.42 -6.18
CA ASP A 233 -24.89 3.14 -6.84
C ASP A 233 -23.57 2.39 -7.08
N GLU A 234 -23.68 1.16 -7.57
CA GLU A 234 -22.54 0.29 -7.80
C GLU A 234 -21.67 0.71 -9.00
N ASN A 235 -22.25 1.37 -10.00
CA ASN A 235 -21.49 1.84 -11.17
C ASN A 235 -20.54 2.97 -10.77
N GLU A 236 -20.98 3.87 -9.88
CA GLU A 236 -20.12 4.91 -9.33
C GLU A 236 -18.93 4.30 -8.57
N ILE A 237 -19.16 3.23 -7.80
CA ILE A 237 -18.10 2.49 -7.12
C ILE A 237 -17.10 1.95 -8.13
N ASP A 238 -17.55 1.29 -9.20
CA ASP A 238 -16.69 0.68 -10.20
C ASP A 238 -15.85 1.72 -10.95
N ILE A 239 -16.40 2.89 -11.26
CA ILE A 239 -15.66 4.02 -11.85
C ILE A 239 -14.60 4.51 -10.86
N LYS A 240 -14.98 4.79 -9.62
CA LYS A 240 -14.05 5.34 -8.62
C LYS A 240 -12.97 4.33 -8.23
N ILE A 241 -13.24 3.03 -8.26
CA ILE A 241 -12.23 1.98 -8.05
C ILE A 241 -11.11 2.09 -9.07
N LYS A 242 -11.43 2.38 -10.34
CA LYS A 242 -10.41 2.59 -11.38
C LYS A 242 -9.51 3.78 -11.01
N ASP A 243 -10.10 4.90 -10.60
CA ASP A 243 -9.35 6.09 -10.16
C ASP A 243 -8.46 5.79 -8.95
N PHE A 244 -8.97 5.02 -7.99
CA PHE A 244 -8.22 4.60 -6.82
C PHE A 244 -7.03 3.71 -7.19
N ASN A 245 -7.24 2.70 -8.04
CA ASN A 245 -6.19 1.79 -8.50
C ASN A 245 -5.11 2.53 -9.27
N MET A 246 -5.49 3.42 -10.20
CA MET A 246 -4.54 4.29 -10.91
C MET A 246 -3.76 5.18 -9.96
N SER A 247 -4.44 5.84 -9.02
CA SER A 247 -3.79 6.72 -8.03
C SER A 247 -2.83 5.94 -7.12
N TYR A 248 -3.19 4.71 -6.75
CA TYR A 248 -2.34 3.83 -5.97
C TYR A 248 -1.10 3.41 -6.77
N GLN A 249 -1.30 3.03 -8.04
CA GLN A 249 -0.22 2.63 -8.95
C GLN A 249 0.74 3.80 -9.20
N VAL A 250 0.25 4.99 -9.55
CA VAL A 250 1.07 6.20 -9.74
C VAL A 250 1.84 6.54 -8.45
N GLY A 251 1.17 6.46 -7.30
CA GLY A 251 1.79 6.58 -5.98
C GLY A 251 2.87 5.53 -5.66
N HIS A 252 3.03 4.48 -6.48
CA HIS A 252 4.08 3.44 -6.38
C HIS A 252 5.02 3.38 -7.61
N ILE A 253 4.61 3.78 -8.81
CA ILE A 253 5.45 3.80 -10.03
C ILE A 253 6.57 4.83 -9.88
N PHE A 254 6.29 5.98 -9.26
CA PHE A 254 7.32 6.96 -8.91
C PHE A 254 8.42 6.41 -7.96
N PHE A 255 8.25 5.19 -7.46
CA PHE A 255 9.19 4.52 -6.57
C PHE A 255 10.08 3.47 -7.25
N SER A 256 9.84 3.10 -8.52
CA SER A 256 10.64 2.07 -9.22
C SER A 256 11.67 2.62 -10.22
N ARG A 257 11.74 3.95 -10.40
CA ARG A 257 12.75 4.65 -11.22
C ARG A 257 13.82 5.38 -10.37
N MET A 258 13.88 5.08 -9.07
CA MET A 258 14.95 5.49 -8.14
C MET A 258 15.64 4.24 -7.61
#